data_AF-A0AB34ABE2-F1
#
_entry.id   AF-A0AB34ABE2-F1
#
_cell.length_a   1.000
_cell.length_b   1.000
_cell.length_c   1.000
_cell.angle_alpha   90.00
_cell.angle_beta   90.00
_cell.angle_gamma   90.00
#
_symmetry.space_group_name_H-M   'P 1'
#
loop_
_entity.id
_entity.type
_entity.pdbx_description
1 polymer ?
#
loop_
_entity_poly.entity_id
_entity_poly.type
_entity_poly.pdbx_seq_one_letter_code
_entity_poly.pdbx_strand_id
1 'polypeptide(L)' 'MPSALKIPISQITNIHEDTYYGSQRIQFEYNHQKYIFIYSGYGEFDYLKENLKTAVAI' A
#
# COMPACT_ATOMS: atom_id res chain seq x y z
N MET A 1 23.93 4.52 2.25
CA MET A 1 23.18 4.01 1.08
C MET A 1 21.77 3.71 1.56
N PRO A 2 20.70 4.26 0.97
CA PRO A 2 19.35 3.87 1.38
C PRO A 2 19.13 2.38 1.06
N SER A 3 18.77 1.59 2.06
CA SER A 3 18.41 0.18 1.89
C SER A 3 16.96 0.10 1.43
N ALA A 4 16.71 -0.36 0.20
CA ALA A 4 15.36 -0.62 -0.28
C ALA A 4 14.83 -1.94 0.31
N LEU A 5 13.59 -1.94 0.77
CA LEU A 5 12.88 -3.15 1.20
C LEU A 5 12.15 -3.76 0.00
N LYS A 6 12.46 -5.01 -0.35
CA LYS A 6 11.73 -5.76 -1.37
C LYS A 6 10.62 -6.56 -0.69
N ILE A 7 9.36 -6.25 -1.01
CA ILE A 7 8.17 -6.94 -0.49
C ILE A 7 7.58 -7.80 -1.62
N PRO A 8 7.65 -9.14 -1.53
CA PRO A 8 6.96 -10.01 -2.48
C PRO A 8 5.44 -9.85 -2.34
N ILE A 9 4.76 -9.66 -3.48
CA ILE A 9 3.31 -9.41 -3.52
C ILE A 9 2.52 -10.55 -2.86
N SER A 10 2.97 -11.80 -3.06
CA SER A 10 2.37 -12.99 -2.46
C SER A 10 2.48 -13.07 -0.93
N GLN A 11 3.29 -12.21 -0.30
CA GLN A 11 3.46 -12.14 1.15
C GLN A 11 2.69 -10.96 1.77
N ILE A 12 2.01 -10.16 0.96
CA ILE A 12 1.17 -9.07 1.43
C ILE A 12 -0.18 -9.64 1.86
N THR A 13 -0.63 -9.24 3.04
CA THR A 13 -1.93 -9.61 3.59
C THR A 13 -2.68 -8.39 4.11
N ASN A 14 -3.96 -8.57 4.44
CA ASN A 14 -4.77 -7.58 5.14
C ASN A 14 -4.78 -6.18 4.48
N ILE A 15 -4.89 -6.16 3.14
CA ILE A 15 -5.02 -4.91 2.38
C ILE A 15 -6.34 -4.25 2.72
N HIS A 16 -6.27 -2.98 3.10
CA HIS A 16 -7.44 -2.19 3.44
C HIS A 16 -7.28 -0.75 2.94
N GLU A 17 -8.39 -0.20 2.43
CA GLU A 17 -8.53 1.20 2.07
C GLU A 17 -9.50 1.87 3.03
N ASP A 18 -9.11 3.04 3.54
CA ASP A 18 -9.98 3.88 4.36
C ASP A 18 -9.62 5.36 4.20
N THR A 19 -10.27 6.20 5.02
CA THR A 19 -9.98 7.63 5.12
C THR A 19 -9.36 7.93 6.47
N TYR A 20 -8.22 8.65 6.46
CA TYR A 20 -7.53 9.11 7.67
C TYR A 20 -7.39 10.63 7.63
N TYR A 21 -8.03 11.33 8.58
CA TYR A 21 -8.10 12.80 8.62
C TYR A 21 -8.51 13.45 7.28
N GLY A 22 -9.50 12.87 6.59
CA GLY A 22 -10.01 13.37 5.31
C GLY A 22 -9.15 13.03 4.09
N SER A 23 -8.02 12.34 4.27
CA SER A 23 -7.16 11.87 3.17
C SER A 23 -7.36 10.37 2.94
N GLN A 24 -7.32 9.93 1.67
CA GLN A 24 -7.35 8.50 1.37
C GLN A 24 -6.11 7.81 1.93
N ARG A 25 -6.27 6.57 2.37
CA ARG A 25 -5.19 5.77 2.92
C ARG A 25 -5.33 4.33 2.42
N ILE A 26 -4.21 3.77 1.97
CA ILE A 26 -4.09 2.33 1.71
C ILE A 26 -3.09 1.75 2.70
N GLN A 27 -3.45 0.63 3.32
CA GLN A 27 -2.61 -0.07 4.27
C GLN A 27 -2.58 -1.56 3.96
N PHE A 28 -1.48 -2.20 4.31
CA PHE A 28 -1.32 -3.64 4.21
C PHE A 28 -0.36 -4.15 5.28
N GLU A 29 -0.34 -5.47 5.47
CA GLU A 29 0.58 -6.13 6.38
C GLU A 29 1.61 -6.96 5.60
N TYR A 30 2.85 -6.92 6.08
CA TYR A 30 3.95 -7.75 5.61
C TYR A 30 4.86 -8.07 6.79
N ASN A 31 5.19 -9.35 6.99
CA ASN A 31 6.06 -9.80 8.09
C ASN A 31 5.65 -9.25 9.47
N HIS A 32 4.35 -9.33 9.78
CA HIS A 32 3.75 -8.79 11.02
C HIS A 32 3.92 -7.27 11.23
N GLN A 33 4.31 -6.54 10.18
CA GLN A 33 4.44 -5.09 10.20
C GLN A 33 3.39 -4.46 9.28
N LYS A 34 2.73 -3.41 9.79
CA LYS A 34 1.75 -2.64 9.02
C LYS A 34 2.45 -1.52 8.26
N TYR A 35 2.18 -1.46 6.95
CA TYR A 35 2.63 -0.41 6.04
C TYR A 35 1.44 0.46 5.69
N ILE A 36 1.63 1.77 5.72
CA ILE A 36 0.58 2.76 5.51
C ILE A 36 1.06 3.78 4.49
N PHE A 37 0.26 3.97 3.45
CA PHE A 37 0.45 5.01 2.45
C PHE A 37 -0.74 5.96 2.56
N ILE A 38 -0.46 7.20 2.94
CA ILE A 38 -1.44 8.28 2.97
C ILE A 38 -1.38 8.97 1.62
N TYR A 39 -2.54 9.38 1.11
CA TYR A 39 -2.67 10.13 -0.14
C TYR A 39 -1.70 11.33 -0.14
N SER A 40 -0.67 11.23 -0.96
CA SER A 40 0.37 12.25 -1.17
C SER A 40 0.22 13.00 -2.49
N GLY A 41 -0.82 12.67 -3.28
CA GLY A 41 -1.08 13.23 -4.61
C GLY A 41 -1.51 12.15 -5.60
N TYR A 42 -2.19 12.60 -6.67
CA TYR A 42 -2.86 11.75 -7.65
C TYR A 42 -1.93 10.73 -8.32
N GLY A 43 -0.73 11.16 -8.74
CA GLY A 43 0.16 10.32 -9.56
C GLY A 43 0.66 9.05 -8.88
N GLU A 44 1.23 9.18 -7.68
CA GLU A 44 1.91 8.07 -7.01
C GLU A 44 0.94 7.20 -6.21
N PHE A 45 -0.04 7.80 -5.55
CA PHE A 45 -1.01 7.07 -4.75
C PHE A 45 -1.94 6.22 -5.62
N ASP A 46 -2.52 6.80 -6.67
CA ASP A 46 -3.47 6.07 -7.53
C ASP A 46 -2.75 4.99 -8.33
N TYR A 47 -1.54 5.27 -8.85
CA TYR A 47 -0.72 4.24 -9.50
C TYR A 47 -0.42 3.08 -8.55
N LEU A 48 0.03 3.36 -7.32
CA LEU A 48 0.32 2.32 -6.33
C LEU A 48 -0.95 1.52 -6.01
N LYS A 49 -2.07 2.20 -5.78
CA LYS A 49 -3.35 1.59 -5.45
C LYS A 49 -3.82 0.63 -6.55
N GLU A 50 -3.89 1.08 -7.80
CA GLU A 50 -4.40 0.27 -8.92
C GLU A 50 -3.47 -0.92 -9.22
N ASN A 51 -2.15 -0.70 -9.18
CA ASN A 51 -1.18 -1.78 -9.41
C ASN A 51 -1.15 -2.78 -8.26
N LEU A 52 -1.28 -2.31 -7.01
CA LEU A 52 -1.35 -3.19 -5.85
C LEU A 52 -2.58 -4.09 -5.97
N LYS A 53 -3.77 -3.51 -6.16
CA LYS A 53 -5.04 -4.26 -6.37
C LYS A 53 -4.94 -5.29 -7.48
N THR A 54 -4.44 -4.88 -8.64
CA THR A 54 -4.27 -5.77 -9.79
C THR A 54 -3.36 -6.94 -9.45
N ALA A 55 -2.26 -6.68 -8.73
CA ALA A 55 -1.27 -7.70 -8.43
C ALA A 55 -1.68 -8.65 -7.29
N VAL A 56 -2.52 -8.18 -6.37
CA VAL A 56 -3.09 -9.00 -5.28
C VAL A 56 -4.49 -9.56 -5.59
N ALA A 57 -5.01 -9.29 -6.80
CA ALA A 57 -6.30 -9.78 -7.30
C ALA A 57 -7.51 -9.47 -6.40
N ILE A 58 -7.62 -8.22 -5.94
CA ILE A 58 -8.77 -7.71 -5.15
C ILE A 58 -9.45 -6.55 -5.86
#